data_AF-A0A7C3HI14-F1
#
_entry.id   AF-A0A7C3HI14-F1
#
_cell.length_a   1.000
_cell.length_b   1.000
_cell.length_c   1.000
_cell.angle_alpha   90.00
_cell.angle_beta   90.00
_cell.angle_gamma   90.00
#
_symmetry.space_group_name_H-M   'P 1'
#
loop_
_entity.id
_entity.type
_entity.pdbx_description
1 polymer ?
#
loop_
_entity_poly.entity_id
_entity_poly.type
_entity_poly.pdbx_seq_one_letter_code
_entity_poly.pdbx_strand_id
1 'polypeptide(L)'
;MKPAPILPAALVTTARVTALTLAGLGFTSLAVAVAQTPALTLSVYATATDVLEHLAPSEKRAAILDTLRTLRVSRVFLEGRRGDEYVPPATLQAVSDWLAKQDLRTAGGIATVPGATFGARQNEGLGWLNWEDAKTRRDVAGFFTENAPVFDELIVDDFFCTGDTSAVSEAARAGRSWSRYRRDLLVSLIEPLMTGPARAQRPDIRLIIKFPQWYDRFQLFGYDPERMAVLFDQVWVGTEVRNPLTRRMGYVPPTEGYMNFRWLASVCGDKTVGAWFDHIECTAENFVDQAFQSVLAGARELTLFRLGDLAAGHPGDARLAQRLPELFDLAVRVQGRSRRGLVFYKPPNSEADDNLYLADYLGVLGLPVLPVSRWPANAAVVFLGAQAAADPDVVARLRQHLARDRAAVVTPAFLRRAGEAAQQLAGVSVGAAGSPASLASVRLGSGSHALPRPLDVDAAVAARGARVRLAGTGATGIVPVLTERRPGRGRLFMLNARTFSEADFRSADEWLLSPRPLGWSELPPAVADELRRVLLAPLRVKLLAPAGVGLYLFTDAACLYNFRDRPAAVELNGRRCSVPAHGLRWVEVR
;
A
#
# COMPACT_ATOMS: atom_id res chain seq x y z
N MET A 1 11.38 -65.86 -16.66
CA MET A 1 11.22 -64.41 -16.92
C MET A 1 9.85 -63.99 -16.40
N LYS A 2 9.81 -63.26 -15.28
CA LYS A 2 8.59 -62.84 -14.58
C LYS A 2 8.29 -61.37 -14.87
N PRO A 3 7.01 -60.97 -14.96
CA PRO A 3 6.57 -59.68 -14.45
C PRO A 3 5.76 -59.87 -13.17
N ALA A 4 6.08 -59.04 -12.18
CA ALA A 4 5.53 -59.07 -10.83
C ALA A 4 4.12 -58.43 -10.74
N PRO A 5 3.26 -58.87 -9.81
CA PRO A 5 1.99 -58.23 -9.51
C PRO A 5 2.07 -57.25 -8.32
N ILE A 6 1.23 -56.23 -8.41
CA ILE A 6 0.45 -55.49 -7.39
C ILE A 6 0.83 -55.69 -5.90
N LEU A 7 1.07 -54.57 -5.21
CA LEU A 7 1.00 -54.44 -3.74
C LEU A 7 0.19 -53.19 -3.34
N PRO A 8 -0.66 -53.25 -2.29
CA PRO A 8 -1.55 -52.16 -1.87
C PRO A 8 -1.02 -51.36 -0.67
N ALA A 9 -1.82 -50.35 -0.30
CA ALA A 9 -1.65 -49.35 0.75
C ALA A 9 -1.20 -49.85 2.14
N ALA A 10 -0.37 -49.04 2.81
CA ALA A 10 -0.08 -49.08 4.26
C ALA A 10 -0.54 -47.75 4.88
N LEU A 11 -1.66 -47.73 5.59
CA LEU A 11 -1.79 -47.74 7.06
C LEU A 11 -0.86 -46.79 7.83
N VAL A 12 -1.49 -45.76 8.39
CA VAL A 12 -0.98 -44.84 9.40
C VAL A 12 -0.92 -45.55 10.75
N THR A 13 0.27 -45.67 11.33
CA THR A 13 0.46 -46.08 12.74
C THR A 13 0.73 -44.88 13.61
N THR A 14 -0.18 -44.63 14.55
CA THR A 14 -0.06 -43.72 15.68
C THR A 14 0.87 -44.30 16.74
N ALA A 15 2.01 -43.64 17.00
CA ALA A 15 2.88 -44.00 18.11
C ALA A 15 2.37 -43.34 19.40
N ARG A 16 1.89 -44.17 20.34
CA ARG A 16 1.69 -43.81 21.75
C ARG A 16 3.06 -43.76 22.44
N VAL A 17 3.39 -42.61 23.04
CA VAL A 17 4.54 -42.49 23.94
C VAL A 17 4.12 -42.96 25.33
N THR A 18 4.72 -44.06 25.77
CA THR A 18 4.64 -44.58 27.14
C THR A 18 5.60 -43.76 28.01
N ALA A 19 5.09 -43.12 29.07
CA ALA A 19 5.92 -42.43 30.04
C ALA A 19 6.65 -43.46 30.92
N LEU A 20 7.98 -43.46 30.84
CA LEU A 20 8.86 -44.17 31.77
C LEU A 20 9.34 -43.15 32.81
N THR A 21 8.95 -43.36 34.07
CA THR A 21 9.45 -42.59 35.22
C THR A 21 10.85 -43.08 35.58
N LEU A 22 11.86 -42.25 35.34
CA LEU A 22 13.20 -42.42 35.91
C LEU A 22 13.50 -41.22 36.82
N ALA A 23 13.64 -41.53 38.09
CA ALA A 23 14.05 -40.59 39.13
C ALA A 23 15.56 -40.35 39.07
N GLY A 24 15.95 -39.08 39.26
CA GLY A 24 17.25 -38.69 39.81
C GLY A 24 18.41 -38.56 38.82
N LEU A 25 18.65 -37.33 38.35
CA LEU A 25 19.94 -36.62 38.35
C LEU A 25 19.72 -35.23 37.74
N GLY A 26 20.06 -34.20 38.50
CA GLY A 26 19.82 -32.81 38.14
C GLY A 26 20.64 -32.38 36.94
N PHE A 27 19.96 -32.18 35.81
CA PHE A 27 20.40 -31.26 34.76
C PHE A 27 19.52 -30.02 34.85
N THR A 28 20.08 -28.93 35.34
CA THR A 28 19.52 -27.59 35.10
C THR A 28 19.54 -27.36 33.59
N SER A 29 18.41 -27.61 32.95
CA SER A 29 18.20 -27.19 31.57
C SER A 29 18.23 -25.67 31.54
N LEU A 30 19.35 -25.10 31.10
CA LEU A 30 19.36 -23.74 30.56
C LEU A 30 18.41 -23.75 29.36
N ALA A 31 17.17 -23.37 29.60
CA ALA A 31 16.24 -23.05 28.54
C ALA A 31 16.85 -21.87 27.79
N VAL A 32 17.46 -22.14 26.64
CA VAL A 32 17.79 -21.11 25.66
C VAL A 32 16.44 -20.51 25.28
N ALA A 33 16.12 -19.36 25.86
CA ALA A 33 14.99 -18.56 25.42
C ALA A 33 15.28 -18.20 23.96
N VAL A 34 14.64 -18.90 23.03
CA VAL A 34 14.61 -18.48 21.64
C VAL A 34 13.94 -17.12 21.66
N ALA A 35 14.73 -16.05 21.51
CA ALA A 35 14.21 -14.70 21.50
C ALA A 35 13.15 -14.62 20.40
N GLN A 36 11.88 -14.52 20.80
CA GLN A 36 10.80 -14.37 19.84
C GLN A 36 11.02 -13.07 19.08
N THR A 37 11.06 -13.15 17.74
CA THR A 37 11.10 -11.96 16.92
C THR A 37 9.88 -11.10 17.26
N PRO A 38 10.07 -9.82 17.64
CA PRO A 38 8.95 -8.97 18.00
C PRO A 38 7.98 -8.83 16.83
N ALA A 39 6.67 -8.74 17.13
CA ALA A 39 5.63 -8.58 16.11
C ALA A 39 5.75 -7.24 15.35
N LEU A 40 6.40 -6.25 15.97
CA LEU A 40 6.65 -4.92 15.41
C LEU A 40 7.97 -4.36 15.94
N THR A 41 8.76 -3.75 15.06
CA THR A 41 9.91 -2.91 15.41
C THR A 41 9.76 -1.51 14.83
N LEU A 42 10.48 -0.56 15.42
CA LEU A 42 10.60 0.80 14.87
C LEU A 42 12.02 1.08 14.41
N SER A 43 12.12 1.82 13.32
CA SER A 43 13.34 2.39 12.78
C SER A 43 13.17 3.86 12.44
N VAL A 44 14.29 4.57 12.32
CA VAL A 44 14.36 5.94 11.83
C VAL A 44 15.29 6.00 10.64
N TYR A 45 14.92 6.74 9.62
CA TYR A 45 15.81 7.06 8.50
C TYR A 45 16.50 8.40 8.74
N ALA A 46 17.83 8.39 8.83
CA ALA A 46 18.66 9.58 8.87
C ALA A 46 19.18 9.85 7.47
N THR A 47 18.79 10.96 6.85
CA THR A 47 19.34 11.34 5.55
C THR A 47 20.82 11.70 5.66
N ALA A 48 21.49 11.91 4.52
CA ALA A 48 22.91 12.29 4.52
C ALA A 48 23.16 13.56 5.37
N THR A 49 22.32 14.59 5.20
CA THR A 49 22.31 15.75 6.11
C THR A 49 22.09 15.37 7.59
N ASP A 50 21.09 14.53 7.92
CA ASP A 50 20.87 14.15 9.33
C ASP A 50 22.08 13.47 9.94
N VAL A 51 22.74 12.59 9.19
CA VAL A 51 23.94 11.91 9.66
C VAL A 51 25.03 12.92 9.97
N LEU A 52 25.29 13.86 9.05
CA LEU A 52 26.32 14.89 9.22
C LEU A 52 25.98 15.90 10.33
N GLU A 53 24.72 16.26 10.49
CA GLU A 53 24.30 17.30 11.43
C GLU A 53 24.02 16.79 12.84
N HIS A 54 23.54 15.55 12.99
CA HIS A 54 23.03 15.03 14.26
C HIS A 54 23.78 13.82 14.80
N LEU A 55 24.42 13.01 13.94
CA LEU A 55 25.06 11.76 14.35
C LEU A 55 26.59 11.79 14.26
N ALA A 56 27.16 12.44 13.26
CA ALA A 56 28.61 12.58 13.11
C ALA A 56 29.22 13.37 14.28
N PRO A 57 28.68 14.55 14.68
CA PRO A 57 29.22 15.34 15.79
C PRO A 57 28.89 14.67 17.12
N SER A 58 29.92 14.28 17.87
CA SER A 58 29.78 13.46 19.08
C SER A 58 28.93 14.12 20.17
N GLU A 59 29.00 15.45 20.27
CA GLU A 59 28.31 16.29 21.25
C GLU A 59 26.80 16.35 21.04
N LYS A 60 26.31 16.04 19.84
CA LYS A 60 24.86 16.02 19.54
C LYS A 60 24.20 14.66 19.76
N ARG A 61 25.00 13.60 19.85
CA ARG A 61 24.52 12.20 19.91
C ARG A 61 23.63 11.90 21.12
N ALA A 62 23.92 12.51 22.27
CA ALA A 62 23.16 12.27 23.51
C ALA A 62 21.69 12.68 23.37
N ALA A 63 21.43 13.88 22.82
CA ALA A 63 20.07 14.38 22.62
C ALA A 63 19.26 13.48 21.66
N ILE A 64 19.89 13.01 20.59
CA ILE A 64 19.26 12.10 19.63
C ILE A 64 18.92 10.76 20.29
N LEU A 65 19.83 10.22 21.10
CA LEU A 65 19.64 8.92 21.73
C LEU A 65 18.40 8.89 22.65
N ASP A 66 18.12 9.99 23.35
CA ASP A 66 16.93 10.10 24.20
C ASP A 66 15.63 10.10 23.38
N THR A 67 15.61 10.78 22.23
CA THR A 67 14.49 10.75 21.29
C THR A 67 14.27 9.33 20.72
N LEU A 68 15.35 8.66 20.30
CA LEU A 68 15.27 7.29 19.77
C LEU A 68 14.75 6.29 20.83
N ARG A 69 15.20 6.41 22.09
CA ARG A 69 14.75 5.57 23.20
C ARG A 69 13.28 5.81 23.53
N THR A 70 12.83 7.07 23.53
CA THR A 70 11.42 7.43 23.77
C THR A 70 10.48 6.76 22.77
N LEU A 71 10.91 6.68 21.51
CA LEU A 71 10.17 6.03 20.44
C LEU A 71 10.42 4.51 20.35
N ARG A 72 11.22 3.93 21.25
CA ARG A 72 11.62 2.52 21.24
C ARG A 72 12.20 2.09 19.88
N VAL A 73 12.97 2.97 19.26
CA VAL A 73 13.67 2.69 18.01
C VAL A 73 14.68 1.57 18.25
N SER A 74 14.70 0.61 17.33
CA SER A 74 15.60 -0.57 17.38
C SER A 74 16.62 -0.59 16.24
N ARG A 75 16.45 0.33 15.27
CA ARG A 75 17.31 0.44 14.10
C ARG A 75 17.36 1.86 13.56
N VAL A 76 18.51 2.28 13.05
CA VAL A 76 18.67 3.53 12.31
C VAL A 76 19.21 3.22 10.91
N PHE A 77 18.53 3.71 9.88
CA PHE A 77 19.09 3.74 8.53
C PHE A 77 19.97 4.98 8.38
N LEU A 78 21.20 4.80 7.91
CA LEU A 78 22.18 5.86 7.70
C LEU A 78 22.37 6.08 6.20
N GLU A 79 21.81 7.15 5.66
CA GLU A 79 21.97 7.47 4.24
C GLU A 79 23.38 7.98 3.96
N GLY A 80 24.08 7.32 3.04
CA GLY A 80 25.41 7.72 2.62
C GLY A 80 25.42 8.74 1.48
N ARG A 81 24.31 8.84 0.73
CA ARG A 81 24.21 9.74 -0.43
C ARG A 81 22.77 10.22 -0.69
N ARG A 82 22.65 11.53 -0.92
CA ARG A 82 21.45 12.22 -1.46
C ARG A 82 21.89 13.40 -2.32
N GLY A 83 21.94 13.21 -3.63
CA GLY A 83 22.45 14.23 -4.54
C GLY A 83 23.90 14.59 -4.20
N ASP A 84 24.16 15.86 -3.87
CA ASP A 84 25.49 16.33 -3.45
C ASP A 84 25.80 16.08 -1.98
N GLU A 85 24.79 15.77 -1.16
CA GLU A 85 25.01 15.38 0.22
C GLU A 85 25.65 13.99 0.25
N TYR A 86 26.82 13.89 0.87
CA TYR A 86 27.63 12.68 0.90
C TYR A 86 28.27 12.49 2.27
N VAL A 87 28.12 11.28 2.80
CA VAL A 87 28.73 10.86 4.05
C VAL A 87 29.82 9.84 3.74
N PRO A 88 31.09 10.12 4.06
CA PRO A 88 32.16 9.15 3.81
C PRO A 88 31.92 7.81 4.54
N PRO A 89 32.29 6.66 3.95
CA PRO A 89 32.16 5.34 4.58
C PRO A 89 32.77 5.25 5.97
N ALA A 90 33.92 5.90 6.18
CA ALA A 90 34.57 5.93 7.50
C ALA A 90 33.71 6.65 8.55
N THR A 91 33.01 7.72 8.17
CA THR A 91 32.07 8.43 9.04
C THR A 91 30.84 7.56 9.32
N LEU A 92 30.30 6.90 8.29
CA LEU A 92 29.18 5.95 8.44
C LEU A 92 29.54 4.79 9.37
N GLN A 93 30.73 4.20 9.23
CA GLN A 93 31.23 3.15 10.11
C GLN A 93 31.36 3.66 11.56
N ALA A 94 31.96 4.82 11.77
CA ALA A 94 32.12 5.39 13.11
C ALA A 94 30.78 5.68 13.81
N VAL A 95 29.78 6.15 13.06
CA VAL A 95 28.41 6.34 13.57
C VAL A 95 27.74 4.99 13.83
N SER A 96 27.90 4.03 12.94
CA SER A 96 27.37 2.66 13.07
C SER A 96 27.90 1.97 14.32
N ASP A 97 29.22 2.00 14.54
CA ASP A 97 29.88 1.42 15.71
C ASP A 97 29.41 2.08 17.02
N TRP A 98 29.15 3.40 16.98
CA TRP A 98 28.61 4.10 18.14
C TRP A 98 27.17 3.68 18.43
N LEU A 99 26.30 3.60 17.42
CA LEU A 99 24.91 3.15 17.56
C LEU A 99 24.83 1.70 18.05
N ALA A 100 25.71 0.83 17.56
CA ALA A 100 25.80 -0.57 18.00
C ALA A 100 26.12 -0.67 19.50
N LYS A 101 27.00 0.21 20.04
CA LYS A 101 27.27 0.29 21.49
C LYS A 101 26.08 0.78 22.32
N GLN A 102 25.02 1.30 21.68
CA GLN A 102 23.75 1.69 22.30
C GLN A 102 22.63 0.67 22.01
N ASP A 103 22.97 -0.54 21.55
CA ASP A 103 22.03 -1.60 21.17
C ASP A 103 21.08 -1.23 20.01
N LEU A 104 21.51 -0.30 19.14
CA LEU A 104 20.79 0.09 17.93
C LEU A 104 21.40 -0.57 16.70
N ARG A 105 20.59 -1.31 15.95
CA ARG A 105 21.00 -1.88 14.65
C ARG A 105 21.14 -0.78 13.61
N THR A 106 21.95 -1.01 12.59
CA THR A 106 22.13 -0.06 11.49
C THR A 106 22.00 -0.75 10.13
N ALA A 107 21.58 0.04 9.15
CA ALA A 107 21.61 -0.30 7.74
C ALA A 107 21.99 0.97 6.96
N GLY A 108 22.62 0.84 5.80
CA GLY A 108 22.93 2.00 4.96
C GLY A 108 21.78 2.34 4.02
N GLY A 109 21.79 3.54 3.46
CA GLY A 109 20.76 3.98 2.51
C GLY A 109 21.28 4.91 1.42
N ILE A 110 20.55 4.99 0.31
CA ILE A 110 20.75 5.98 -0.76
C ILE A 110 19.42 6.53 -1.24
N ALA A 111 19.38 7.85 -1.43
CA ALA A 111 18.39 8.50 -2.28
C ALA A 111 18.97 8.81 -3.65
N THR A 112 18.40 8.19 -4.67
CA THR A 112 18.83 8.35 -6.07
C THR A 112 18.26 9.62 -6.68
N VAL A 113 18.67 10.77 -6.14
CA VAL A 113 18.31 12.11 -6.63
C VAL A 113 19.54 12.80 -7.25
N PRO A 114 19.38 13.65 -8.27
CA PRO A 114 20.51 14.34 -8.89
C PRO A 114 21.10 15.43 -7.98
N GLY A 115 22.39 15.67 -8.14
CA GLY A 115 23.13 16.83 -7.63
C GLY A 115 24.01 17.43 -8.73
N ALA A 116 24.72 18.52 -8.43
CA ALA A 116 25.73 19.09 -9.30
C ALA A 116 26.88 18.11 -9.58
N THR A 117 27.22 17.28 -8.60
CA THR A 117 28.32 16.31 -8.65
C THR A 117 27.85 14.86 -8.71
N PHE A 118 26.56 14.57 -8.51
CA PHE A 118 26.02 13.19 -8.48
C PHE A 118 24.89 12.98 -9.49
N GLY A 119 25.08 12.01 -10.37
CA GLY A 119 24.17 11.73 -11.48
C GLY A 119 23.92 12.93 -12.38
N ALA A 120 23.02 12.75 -13.34
CA ALA A 120 22.51 13.79 -14.21
C ALA A 120 21.00 13.94 -13.99
N ARG A 121 20.50 15.18 -13.98
CA ARG A 121 19.06 15.46 -13.85
C ARG A 121 18.35 15.16 -15.18
N GLN A 122 17.17 14.54 -15.10
CA GLN A 122 16.27 14.34 -16.24
C GLN A 122 15.66 15.66 -16.73
N ASN A 123 15.02 15.65 -17.90
CA ASN A 123 14.43 16.85 -18.49
C ASN A 123 13.03 17.26 -17.95
N GLU A 124 12.38 16.41 -17.14
CA GLU A 124 11.01 16.64 -16.62
C GLU A 124 10.94 17.28 -15.22
N GLY A 125 9.76 17.82 -14.89
CA GLY A 125 9.51 18.68 -13.73
C GLY A 125 9.82 18.10 -12.35
N LEU A 126 9.68 16.79 -12.14
CA LEU A 126 9.91 16.14 -10.84
C LEU A 126 11.40 15.94 -10.49
N GLY A 127 12.32 16.34 -11.39
CA GLY A 127 13.73 16.49 -11.06
C GLY A 127 14.47 15.20 -10.67
N TRP A 128 14.05 14.04 -11.16
CA TRP A 128 14.74 12.76 -10.92
C TRP A 128 15.99 12.58 -11.78
N LEU A 129 16.69 11.47 -11.57
CA LEU A 129 17.86 11.10 -12.36
C LEU A 129 17.51 10.72 -13.81
N ASN A 130 18.38 11.10 -14.74
CA ASN A 130 18.43 10.54 -16.07
C ASN A 130 19.22 9.23 -16.05
N TRP A 131 18.53 8.11 -16.26
CA TRP A 131 19.11 6.76 -16.21
C TRP A 131 19.77 6.31 -17.51
N GLU A 132 19.63 7.05 -18.60
CA GLU A 132 20.42 6.84 -19.82
C GLU A 132 21.82 7.47 -19.71
N ASP A 133 22.01 8.42 -18.79
CA ASP A 133 23.29 9.08 -18.61
C ASP A 133 24.34 8.14 -17.97
N ALA A 134 25.49 8.01 -18.62
CA ALA A 134 26.59 7.17 -18.15
C ALA A 134 27.18 7.64 -16.82
N LYS A 135 27.13 8.95 -16.51
CA LYS A 135 27.52 9.50 -15.20
C LYS A 135 26.59 8.99 -14.11
N THR A 136 25.27 9.07 -14.31
CA THR A 136 24.28 8.49 -13.38
C THR A 136 24.58 7.04 -13.08
N ARG A 137 24.80 6.23 -14.11
CA ARG A 137 25.11 4.80 -13.95
C ARG A 137 26.38 4.57 -13.14
N ARG A 138 27.48 5.27 -13.48
CA ARG A 138 28.74 5.16 -12.75
C ARG A 138 28.63 5.60 -11.29
N ASP A 139 27.98 6.73 -11.03
CA ASP A 139 27.91 7.29 -9.69
C ASP A 139 27.07 6.40 -8.75
N VAL A 140 25.94 5.86 -9.24
CA VAL A 140 25.12 4.94 -8.45
C VAL A 140 25.85 3.62 -8.20
N ALA A 141 26.50 3.03 -9.21
CA ALA A 141 27.32 1.83 -9.01
C ALA A 141 28.49 2.05 -8.04
N GLY A 142 29.10 3.24 -8.10
CA GLY A 142 30.15 3.68 -7.19
C GLY A 142 29.67 3.69 -5.75
N PHE A 143 28.47 4.23 -5.47
CA PHE A 143 27.89 4.23 -4.13
C PHE A 143 27.81 2.82 -3.52
N PHE A 144 27.27 1.84 -4.25
CA PHE A 144 27.13 0.47 -3.75
C PHE A 144 28.47 -0.21 -3.55
N THR A 145 29.44 0.02 -4.45
CA THR A 145 30.82 -0.47 -4.30
C THR A 145 31.45 0.08 -3.02
N GLU A 146 31.23 1.35 -2.74
CA GLU A 146 31.87 2.04 -1.63
C GLU A 146 31.24 1.72 -0.26
N ASN A 147 29.91 1.55 -0.22
CA ASN A 147 29.16 1.43 1.05
C ASN A 147 28.84 -0.01 1.45
N ALA A 148 28.87 -0.98 0.53
CA ALA A 148 28.64 -2.39 0.85
C ALA A 148 29.60 -2.97 1.91
N PRO A 149 30.89 -2.55 2.00
CA PRO A 149 31.76 -3.01 3.09
C PRO A 149 31.33 -2.57 4.49
N VAL A 150 30.55 -1.48 4.62
CA VAL A 150 30.17 -0.87 5.91
C VAL A 150 28.96 -1.55 6.57
N PHE A 151 28.00 -2.02 5.76
CA PHE A 151 26.70 -2.48 6.26
C PHE A 151 26.35 -3.89 5.80
N ASP A 152 25.66 -4.65 6.66
CA ASP A 152 25.06 -5.95 6.31
C ASP A 152 23.83 -5.78 5.41
N GLU A 153 23.22 -4.59 5.42
CA GLU A 153 22.01 -4.27 4.67
C GLU A 153 22.05 -2.84 4.11
N LEU A 154 21.62 -2.67 2.87
CA LEU A 154 21.44 -1.36 2.22
C LEU A 154 20.02 -1.20 1.68
N ILE A 155 19.42 -0.02 1.85
CA ILE A 155 18.13 0.34 1.27
C ILE A 155 18.27 1.36 0.14
N VAL A 156 17.49 1.16 -0.92
CA VAL A 156 17.29 2.12 -2.00
C VAL A 156 15.97 2.85 -1.75
N ASP A 157 16.05 4.17 -1.57
CA ASP A 157 14.88 5.04 -1.42
C ASP A 157 14.00 5.02 -2.70
N ASP A 158 12.78 5.50 -2.61
CA ASP A 158 11.77 5.44 -3.66
C ASP A 158 11.94 6.47 -4.80
N PHE A 159 13.12 7.09 -4.88
CA PHE A 159 13.55 7.91 -6.02
C PHE A 159 14.14 7.09 -7.18
N PHE A 160 14.13 5.75 -7.11
CA PHE A 160 14.52 4.88 -8.24
C PHE A 160 13.42 4.84 -9.32
N CYS A 161 13.16 6.01 -9.91
CA CYS A 161 12.11 6.23 -10.89
C CYS A 161 12.57 7.25 -11.96
N THR A 162 11.80 7.38 -13.03
CA THR A 162 12.07 8.36 -14.08
C THR A 162 10.82 8.79 -14.83
N GLY A 163 10.79 10.06 -15.18
CA GLY A 163 9.85 10.68 -16.10
C GLY A 163 10.51 11.09 -17.41
N ASP A 164 11.82 10.84 -17.60
CA ASP A 164 12.61 11.38 -18.70
C ASP A 164 11.94 11.14 -20.06
N THR A 165 11.95 12.19 -20.88
CA THR A 165 11.45 12.23 -22.26
C THR A 165 12.49 12.83 -23.21
N SER A 166 13.75 12.90 -22.78
CA SER A 166 14.85 13.44 -23.59
C SER A 166 15.00 12.70 -24.92
N ALA A 167 15.64 13.32 -25.91
CA ALA A 167 15.89 12.69 -27.21
C ALA A 167 16.65 11.34 -27.09
N VAL A 168 17.52 11.21 -26.09
CA VAL A 168 18.24 9.96 -25.79
C VAL A 168 17.26 8.89 -25.32
N SER A 169 16.39 9.22 -24.35
CA SER A 169 15.35 8.29 -23.88
C SER A 169 14.33 7.95 -24.95
N GLU A 170 13.97 8.89 -25.82
CA GLU A 170 13.07 8.66 -26.95
C GLU A 170 13.68 7.71 -27.99
N ALA A 171 14.98 7.88 -28.31
CA ALA A 171 15.72 6.96 -29.15
C ALA A 171 15.81 5.56 -28.51
N ALA A 172 16.14 5.49 -27.21
CA ALA A 172 16.22 4.23 -26.47
C ALA A 172 14.84 3.54 -26.34
N ARG A 173 13.75 4.30 -26.19
CA ARG A 173 12.38 3.80 -26.17
C ARG A 173 12.06 2.99 -27.41
N ALA A 174 12.61 3.36 -28.57
CA ALA A 174 12.53 2.59 -29.83
C ALA A 174 11.08 2.16 -30.17
N GLY A 175 10.13 3.10 -30.02
CA GLY A 175 8.71 2.88 -30.32
C GLY A 175 7.89 2.16 -29.24
N ARG A 176 8.50 1.61 -28.18
CA ARG A 176 7.77 1.03 -27.03
C ARG A 176 6.96 2.10 -26.31
N SER A 177 5.85 1.76 -25.64
CA SER A 177 5.19 2.74 -24.74
C SER A 177 6.15 3.24 -23.65
N TRP A 178 5.99 4.47 -23.17
CA TRP A 178 6.78 5.02 -22.05
C TRP A 178 6.81 4.08 -20.84
N SER A 179 5.65 3.56 -20.43
CA SER A 179 5.58 2.62 -19.30
C SER A 179 6.47 1.39 -19.50
N ARG A 180 6.32 0.70 -20.65
CA ARG A 180 7.14 -0.48 -20.97
C ARG A 180 8.64 -0.14 -21.00
N TYR A 181 9.03 0.94 -21.68
CA TYR A 181 10.43 1.35 -21.76
C TYR A 181 11.04 1.64 -20.40
N ARG A 182 10.38 2.47 -19.56
CA ARG A 182 10.90 2.85 -18.24
C ARG A 182 11.03 1.64 -17.31
N ARG A 183 10.06 0.72 -17.32
CA ARG A 183 10.14 -0.53 -16.54
C ARG A 183 11.29 -1.41 -17.02
N ASP A 184 11.44 -1.59 -18.33
CA ASP A 184 12.54 -2.38 -18.89
C ASP A 184 13.90 -1.77 -18.53
N LEU A 185 14.03 -0.43 -18.66
CA LEU A 185 15.23 0.32 -18.31
C LEU A 185 15.58 0.12 -16.83
N LEU A 186 14.69 0.49 -15.91
CA LEU A 186 15.02 0.45 -14.48
C LEU A 186 15.26 -0.97 -13.98
N VAL A 187 14.50 -1.97 -14.44
CA VAL A 187 14.80 -3.37 -14.07
C VAL A 187 16.17 -3.80 -14.59
N SER A 188 16.56 -3.42 -15.81
CA SER A 188 17.86 -3.80 -16.38
C SER A 188 19.06 -3.19 -15.65
N LEU A 189 18.85 -2.09 -14.92
CA LEU A 189 19.92 -1.39 -14.20
C LEU A 189 20.16 -1.91 -12.78
N ILE A 190 19.24 -2.68 -12.20
CA ILE A 190 19.39 -3.15 -10.81
C ILE A 190 20.62 -4.05 -10.63
N GLU A 191 20.88 -4.97 -11.56
CA GLU A 191 22.05 -5.84 -11.49
C GLU A 191 23.36 -5.05 -11.60
N PRO A 192 23.62 -4.32 -12.71
CA PRO A 192 24.93 -3.71 -12.93
C PRO A 192 25.18 -2.50 -12.03
N LEU A 193 24.14 -1.86 -11.46
CA LEU A 193 24.30 -0.66 -10.64
C LEU A 193 24.17 -0.90 -9.14
N MET A 194 23.48 -1.97 -8.72
CA MET A 194 23.12 -2.14 -7.31
C MET A 194 23.55 -3.51 -6.78
N THR A 195 22.89 -4.57 -7.23
CA THR A 195 23.09 -5.90 -6.64
C THR A 195 24.45 -6.49 -6.98
N GLY A 196 24.94 -6.30 -8.22
CA GLY A 196 26.26 -6.76 -8.66
C GLY A 196 27.40 -6.05 -7.92
N PRO A 197 27.50 -4.71 -7.99
CA PRO A 197 28.52 -3.95 -7.27
C PRO A 197 28.53 -4.21 -5.75
N ALA A 198 27.37 -4.27 -5.11
CA ALA A 198 27.28 -4.54 -3.68
C ALA A 198 27.78 -5.95 -3.32
N ARG A 199 27.30 -6.98 -4.04
CA ARG A 199 27.68 -8.38 -3.76
C ARG A 199 29.12 -8.72 -4.14
N ALA A 200 29.71 -7.98 -5.07
CA ALA A 200 31.15 -8.09 -5.37
C ALA A 200 32.02 -7.69 -4.16
N GLN A 201 31.55 -6.74 -3.35
CA GLN A 201 32.26 -6.29 -2.14
C GLN A 201 31.88 -7.13 -0.91
N ARG A 202 30.61 -7.55 -0.83
CA ARG A 202 30.07 -8.34 0.28
C ARG A 202 29.03 -9.35 -0.23
N PRO A 203 29.41 -10.62 -0.47
CA PRO A 203 28.53 -11.60 -1.12
C PRO A 203 27.21 -11.90 -0.41
N ASP A 204 27.15 -11.72 0.91
CA ASP A 204 26.00 -11.97 1.78
C ASP A 204 25.19 -10.71 2.10
N ILE A 205 25.51 -9.56 1.48
CA ILE A 205 24.78 -8.30 1.71
C ILE A 205 23.30 -8.44 1.34
N ARG A 206 22.45 -7.87 2.18
CA ARG A 206 21.01 -7.80 1.95
C ARG A 206 20.64 -6.46 1.35
N LEU A 207 19.81 -6.46 0.32
CA LEU A 207 19.35 -5.23 -0.32
C LEU A 207 17.84 -5.07 -0.16
N ILE A 208 17.44 -3.85 0.16
CA ILE A 208 16.03 -3.44 0.28
C ILE A 208 15.70 -2.45 -0.82
N ILE A 209 14.56 -2.63 -1.48
CA ILE A 209 13.94 -1.61 -2.33
C ILE A 209 12.74 -0.99 -1.61
N LYS A 210 12.66 0.34 -1.56
CA LYS A 210 11.45 1.06 -1.17
C LYS A 210 10.61 1.35 -2.42
N PHE A 211 9.33 0.98 -2.40
CA PHE A 211 8.35 1.48 -3.37
C PHE A 211 7.60 2.68 -2.80
N PRO A 212 7.25 3.69 -3.61
CA PRO A 212 6.59 4.91 -3.13
C PRO A 212 5.08 4.72 -2.85
N GLN A 213 4.41 5.73 -2.31
CA GLN A 213 2.96 5.70 -2.03
C GLN A 213 2.06 5.64 -3.29
N TRP A 214 2.52 6.16 -4.44
CA TRP A 214 1.72 6.35 -5.65
C TRP A 214 1.47 5.07 -6.50
N TYR A 215 0.91 4.03 -5.87
CA TYR A 215 0.83 2.63 -6.37
C TYR A 215 0.07 2.40 -7.68
N ASP A 216 -0.81 3.30 -8.07
CA ASP A 216 -1.51 3.23 -9.35
C ASP A 216 -0.67 3.81 -10.51
N ARG A 217 0.43 4.52 -10.19
CA ARG A 217 1.28 5.21 -11.16
C ARG A 217 2.68 4.60 -11.30
N PHE A 218 2.99 3.53 -10.55
CA PHE A 218 4.27 2.81 -10.58
C PHE A 218 4.82 2.59 -11.99
N GLN A 219 4.01 1.97 -12.85
CA GLN A 219 4.41 1.61 -14.20
C GLN A 219 4.64 2.81 -15.12
N LEU A 220 4.09 3.98 -14.81
CA LEU A 220 4.32 5.21 -15.59
C LEU A 220 5.73 5.75 -15.39
N PHE A 221 6.31 5.50 -14.21
CA PHE A 221 7.61 6.04 -13.81
C PHE A 221 8.68 4.95 -13.60
N GLY A 222 8.40 3.74 -14.08
CA GLY A 222 9.37 2.67 -14.24
C GLY A 222 9.40 1.63 -13.13
N TYR A 223 8.59 1.75 -12.08
CA TYR A 223 8.47 0.69 -11.08
C TYR A 223 7.74 -0.53 -11.66
N ASP A 224 8.35 -1.70 -11.47
CA ASP A 224 7.77 -3.00 -11.79
C ASP A 224 7.94 -3.94 -10.58
N PRO A 225 7.04 -3.88 -9.59
CA PRO A 225 7.27 -4.59 -8.32
C PRO A 225 7.47 -6.10 -8.48
N GLU A 226 6.83 -6.71 -9.48
CA GLU A 226 6.95 -8.15 -9.75
C GLU A 226 8.38 -8.52 -10.20
N ARG A 227 8.97 -7.75 -11.13
CA ARG A 227 10.32 -8.00 -11.62
C ARG A 227 11.39 -7.50 -10.67
N MET A 228 11.17 -6.36 -10.02
CA MET A 228 12.13 -5.72 -9.12
C MET A 228 12.28 -6.49 -7.81
N ALA A 229 11.18 -6.91 -7.17
CA ALA A 229 11.26 -7.57 -5.87
C ALA A 229 11.99 -8.91 -5.90
N VAL A 230 12.12 -9.57 -7.05
CA VAL A 230 12.93 -10.80 -7.19
C VAL A 230 14.42 -10.52 -7.00
N LEU A 231 14.89 -9.33 -7.37
CA LEU A 231 16.29 -8.92 -7.34
C LEU A 231 16.76 -8.38 -5.97
N PHE A 232 15.81 -8.07 -5.08
CA PHE A 232 16.05 -7.56 -3.73
C PHE A 232 15.68 -8.60 -2.66
N ASP A 233 16.24 -8.47 -1.47
CA ASP A 233 16.01 -9.38 -0.34
C ASP A 233 14.74 -9.01 0.44
N GLN A 234 14.45 -7.70 0.56
CA GLN A 234 13.23 -7.21 1.20
C GLN A 234 12.64 -6.00 0.45
N VAL A 235 11.40 -5.68 0.81
CA VAL A 235 10.60 -4.59 0.24
C VAL A 235 10.07 -3.71 1.37
N TRP A 236 10.33 -2.41 1.25
CA TRP A 236 9.71 -1.36 2.03
C TRP A 236 8.64 -0.66 1.21
N VAL A 237 7.62 -0.15 1.89
CA VAL A 237 6.46 0.47 1.25
C VAL A 237 6.27 1.87 1.79
N GLY A 238 6.17 2.84 0.89
CA GLY A 238 5.67 4.18 1.18
C GLY A 238 4.20 4.10 1.61
N THR A 239 3.97 4.41 2.87
CA THR A 239 2.64 4.45 3.50
C THR A 239 2.30 5.87 3.94
N GLU A 240 2.94 6.85 3.30
CA GLU A 240 2.69 8.24 3.51
C GLU A 240 1.21 8.58 3.27
N VAL A 241 0.66 9.47 4.10
CA VAL A 241 -0.66 10.10 3.89
C VAL A 241 -0.54 11.59 4.18
N ARG A 242 -1.57 12.37 3.89
CA ARG A 242 -1.55 13.82 4.05
C ARG A 242 -2.76 14.31 4.81
N ASN A 243 -2.66 15.49 5.38
CA ASN A 243 -3.82 16.19 5.92
C ASN A 243 -4.80 16.45 4.76
N PRO A 244 -6.04 15.89 4.82
CA PRO A 244 -7.02 16.04 3.74
C PRO A 244 -7.53 17.48 3.57
N LEU A 245 -7.09 18.41 4.40
CA LEU A 245 -7.42 19.83 4.36
C LEU A 245 -6.31 20.70 3.74
N THR A 246 -5.13 20.15 3.42
CA THR A 246 -4.02 20.87 2.80
C THR A 246 -3.72 20.33 1.41
N ARG A 247 -3.17 21.20 0.54
CA ARG A 247 -2.95 20.88 -0.88
C ARG A 247 -1.51 20.52 -1.22
N ARG A 248 -0.50 21.05 -0.52
CA ARG A 248 0.87 21.16 -1.10
C ARG A 248 1.49 19.80 -1.41
N MET A 249 1.06 18.72 -0.75
CA MET A 249 1.44 17.34 -1.08
C MET A 249 0.22 16.48 -1.48
N GLY A 250 -0.81 17.07 -2.08
CA GLY A 250 -2.04 16.37 -2.49
C GLY A 250 -2.99 16.00 -1.34
N TYR A 251 -4.14 15.43 -1.69
CA TYR A 251 -5.24 15.10 -0.78
C TYR A 251 -5.32 13.60 -0.49
N VAL A 252 -4.20 13.00 -0.07
CA VAL A 252 -4.04 11.55 0.09
C VAL A 252 -4.97 11.01 1.19
N PRO A 253 -5.89 10.07 0.89
CA PRO A 253 -6.76 9.48 1.89
C PRO A 253 -5.99 8.69 2.95
N PRO A 254 -6.46 8.63 4.21
CA PRO A 254 -5.74 7.97 5.29
C PRO A 254 -5.60 6.45 5.11
N THR A 255 -6.35 5.84 4.19
CA THR A 255 -6.25 4.41 3.89
C THR A 255 -5.24 4.06 2.80
N GLU A 256 -4.64 5.04 2.12
CA GLU A 256 -3.72 4.80 0.98
C GLU A 256 -2.54 3.92 1.36
N GLY A 257 -1.90 4.20 2.51
CA GLY A 257 -0.81 3.37 3.02
C GLY A 257 -1.21 1.91 3.26
N TYR A 258 -2.44 1.65 3.73
CA TYR A 258 -2.95 0.29 3.84
C TYR A 258 -3.13 -0.36 2.47
N MET A 259 -3.70 0.36 1.49
CA MET A 259 -3.95 -0.19 0.16
C MET A 259 -2.64 -0.54 -0.55
N ASN A 260 -1.68 0.38 -0.56
CA ASN A 260 -0.38 0.19 -1.17
C ASN A 260 0.37 -1.01 -0.53
N PHE A 261 0.47 -1.02 0.80
CA PHE A 261 1.16 -2.09 1.52
C PHE A 261 0.52 -3.47 1.26
N ARG A 262 -0.81 -3.56 1.32
CA ARG A 262 -1.50 -4.84 1.04
C ARG A 262 -1.34 -5.29 -0.40
N TRP A 263 -1.40 -4.36 -1.35
CA TRP A 263 -1.21 -4.69 -2.75
C TRP A 263 0.22 -5.17 -3.02
N LEU A 264 1.25 -4.45 -2.53
CA LEU A 264 2.64 -4.87 -2.65
C LEU A 264 2.91 -6.20 -1.94
N ALA A 265 2.36 -6.43 -0.74
CA ALA A 265 2.47 -7.73 -0.07
C ALA A 265 1.84 -8.87 -0.91
N SER A 266 0.80 -8.58 -1.69
CA SER A 266 0.21 -9.56 -2.62
C SER A 266 1.06 -9.80 -3.87
N VAL A 267 1.97 -8.88 -4.23
CA VAL A 267 2.92 -9.02 -5.35
C VAL A 267 4.22 -9.68 -4.89
N CYS A 268 4.80 -9.18 -3.81
CA CYS A 268 6.15 -9.48 -3.36
C CYS A 268 6.18 -10.53 -2.22
N GLY A 269 5.03 -10.90 -1.67
CA GLY A 269 4.92 -11.91 -0.61
C GLY A 269 5.63 -11.48 0.68
N ASP A 270 6.29 -12.45 1.33
CA ASP A 270 6.95 -12.26 2.63
C ASP A 270 8.16 -11.31 2.59
N LYS A 271 8.60 -10.91 1.39
CA LYS A 271 9.62 -9.86 1.21
C LYS A 271 9.09 -8.48 1.63
N THR A 272 7.78 -8.24 1.58
CA THR A 272 7.19 -6.99 2.07
C THR A 272 7.23 -6.96 3.59
N VAL A 273 8.05 -6.09 4.16
CA VAL A 273 8.36 -6.12 5.60
C VAL A 273 8.02 -4.79 6.26
N GLY A 274 8.61 -3.69 5.79
CA GLY A 274 8.49 -2.41 6.46
C GLY A 274 7.60 -1.40 5.75
N ALA A 275 6.99 -0.54 6.55
CA ALA A 275 6.25 0.61 6.12
C ALA A 275 7.05 1.86 6.47
N TRP A 276 7.10 2.81 5.53
CA TRP A 276 7.87 4.04 5.63
C TRP A 276 6.92 5.21 5.50
N PHE A 277 6.98 6.16 6.42
CA PHE A 277 6.14 7.35 6.40
C PHE A 277 6.82 8.57 7.02
N ASP A 278 6.27 9.75 6.75
CA ASP A 278 6.87 11.04 7.08
C ASP A 278 5.90 11.97 7.84
N HIS A 279 6.43 13.08 8.34
CA HIS A 279 5.64 14.14 9.01
C HIS A 279 5.04 15.16 8.03
N ILE A 280 5.33 15.03 6.73
CA ILE A 280 5.08 16.07 5.73
C ILE A 280 3.57 16.27 5.58
N GLU A 281 3.12 17.49 5.88
CA GLU A 281 1.71 17.89 5.84
C GLU A 281 0.78 17.01 6.69
N CYS A 282 1.27 16.49 7.81
CA CYS A 282 0.45 15.74 8.75
C CYS A 282 0.12 16.59 9.98
N THR A 283 -1.14 16.50 10.45
CA THR A 283 -1.38 16.77 11.88
C THR A 283 -0.74 15.66 12.72
N ALA A 284 -0.62 15.86 14.04
CA ALA A 284 -0.10 14.82 14.93
C ALA A 284 -0.92 13.52 14.84
N GLU A 285 -2.24 13.61 14.66
CA GLU A 285 -3.09 12.43 14.51
C GLU A 285 -2.97 11.79 13.13
N ASN A 286 -2.85 12.57 12.05
CA ASN A 286 -2.58 12.00 10.72
C ASN A 286 -1.25 11.22 10.72
N PHE A 287 -0.23 11.75 11.41
CA PHE A 287 1.04 11.06 11.54
C PHE A 287 0.90 9.70 12.22
N VAL A 288 0.12 9.62 13.30
CA VAL A 288 -0.15 8.37 14.00
C VAL A 288 -1.07 7.43 13.22
N ASP A 289 -2.03 7.96 12.46
CA ASP A 289 -2.88 7.16 11.57
C ASP A 289 -2.03 6.36 10.57
N GLN A 290 -0.95 6.94 10.03
CA GLN A 290 -0.01 6.21 9.14
C GLN A 290 0.54 4.95 9.82
N ALA A 291 0.95 5.05 11.08
CA ALA A 291 1.47 3.92 11.85
C ALA A 291 0.41 2.82 12.04
N PHE A 292 -0.82 3.20 12.42
CA PHE A 292 -1.91 2.24 12.61
C PHE A 292 -2.30 1.54 11.32
N GLN A 293 -2.39 2.29 10.22
CA GLN A 293 -2.74 1.74 8.90
C GLN A 293 -1.66 0.79 8.39
N SER A 294 -0.39 1.13 8.63
CA SER A 294 0.76 0.27 8.33
C SER A 294 0.71 -1.06 9.10
N VAL A 295 0.47 -1.01 10.41
CA VAL A 295 0.36 -2.22 11.23
C VAL A 295 -0.86 -3.06 10.83
N LEU A 296 -2.02 -2.44 10.57
CA LEU A 296 -3.21 -3.14 10.03
C LEU A 296 -2.93 -3.83 8.70
N ALA A 297 -2.13 -3.17 7.85
CA ALA A 297 -1.69 -3.75 6.58
C ALA A 297 -0.74 -4.93 6.78
N GLY A 298 -0.12 -5.06 7.96
CA GLY A 298 0.76 -6.17 8.33
C GLY A 298 2.24 -5.82 8.34
N ALA A 299 2.59 -4.53 8.37
CA ALA A 299 3.97 -4.09 8.56
C ALA A 299 4.55 -4.72 9.84
N ARG A 300 5.76 -5.26 9.70
CA ARG A 300 6.57 -5.78 10.83
C ARG A 300 7.58 -4.75 11.31
N GLU A 301 7.81 -3.72 10.51
CA GLU A 301 8.65 -2.59 10.88
C GLU A 301 8.04 -1.27 10.42
N LEU A 302 8.07 -0.26 11.28
CA LEU A 302 7.72 1.12 10.94
C LEU A 302 9.00 1.95 10.85
N THR A 303 9.22 2.60 9.72
CA THR A 303 10.36 3.49 9.47
C THR A 303 9.89 4.93 9.43
N LEU A 304 10.37 5.74 10.38
CA LEU A 304 10.06 7.17 10.47
C LEU A 304 11.06 7.96 9.62
N PHE A 305 10.56 8.70 8.64
CA PHE A 305 11.33 9.68 7.88
C PHE A 305 10.96 11.09 8.35
N ARG A 306 11.86 11.84 9.00
CA ARG A 306 13.31 11.59 9.15
C ARG A 306 13.87 12.02 10.50
N LEU A 307 15.13 11.65 10.78
CA LEU A 307 15.79 11.93 12.06
C LEU A 307 15.79 13.43 12.40
N GLY A 308 15.97 14.31 11.42
CA GLY A 308 15.95 15.76 11.63
C GLY A 308 14.60 16.27 12.14
N ASP A 309 13.49 15.71 11.67
CA ASP A 309 12.14 16.08 12.14
C ASP A 309 11.93 15.64 13.60
N LEU A 310 12.46 14.46 13.95
CA LEU A 310 12.50 13.96 15.32
C LEU A 310 13.36 14.85 16.23
N ALA A 311 14.51 15.31 15.72
CA ALA A 311 15.40 16.21 16.44
C ALA A 311 14.77 17.60 16.67
N ALA A 312 13.92 18.05 15.73
CA ALA A 312 13.15 19.29 15.85
C ALA A 312 11.92 19.17 16.77
N GLY A 313 11.53 17.94 17.16
CA GLY A 313 10.44 17.69 18.10
C GLY A 313 9.05 17.85 17.50
N HIS A 314 8.78 17.21 16.35
CA HIS A 314 7.46 17.28 15.72
C HIS A 314 6.35 16.78 16.67
N PRO A 315 5.18 17.46 16.77
CA PRO A 315 4.11 17.05 17.70
C PRO A 315 3.60 15.60 17.50
N GLY A 316 3.73 15.10 16.27
CA GLY A 316 3.45 13.69 15.92
C GLY A 316 4.31 12.67 16.66
N ASP A 317 5.55 13.00 17.03
CA ASP A 317 6.46 12.07 17.70
C ASP A 317 6.02 11.79 19.13
N ALA A 318 5.70 12.85 19.87
CA ALA A 318 5.15 12.73 21.21
C ALA A 318 3.82 11.96 21.20
N ARG A 319 2.98 12.21 20.19
CA ARG A 319 1.70 11.50 20.01
C ARG A 319 1.91 10.02 19.67
N LEU A 320 2.87 9.69 18.81
CA LEU A 320 3.24 8.33 18.47
C LEU A 320 3.77 7.58 19.70
N ALA A 321 4.68 8.18 20.46
CA ALA A 321 5.23 7.60 21.68
C ALA A 321 4.13 7.17 22.68
N GLN A 322 3.12 8.03 22.87
CA GLN A 322 1.96 7.71 23.72
C GLN A 322 1.13 6.51 23.21
N ARG A 323 1.11 6.29 21.89
CA ARG A 323 0.28 5.28 21.22
C ARG A 323 1.04 3.99 20.90
N LEU A 324 2.36 3.94 21.14
CA LEU A 324 3.18 2.75 20.91
C LEU A 324 2.65 1.46 21.56
N PRO A 325 2.19 1.46 22.83
CA PRO A 325 1.64 0.24 23.44
C PRO A 325 0.48 -0.34 22.63
N GLU A 326 -0.44 0.51 22.16
CA GLU A 326 -1.59 0.09 21.35
C GLU A 326 -1.15 -0.46 19.97
N LEU A 327 -0.13 0.14 19.36
CA LEU A 327 0.44 -0.34 18.09
C LEU A 327 1.10 -1.71 18.24
N PHE A 328 1.85 -1.94 19.32
CA PHE A 328 2.45 -3.25 19.60
C PHE A 328 1.38 -4.33 19.81
N ASP A 329 0.33 -4.03 20.59
CA ASP A 329 -0.81 -4.92 20.80
C ASP A 329 -1.53 -5.22 19.47
N LEU A 330 -1.71 -4.20 18.64
CA LEU A 330 -2.32 -4.37 17.32
C LEU A 330 -1.48 -5.27 16.41
N ALA A 331 -0.15 -5.09 16.41
CA ALA A 331 0.74 -5.93 15.62
C ALA A 331 0.61 -7.39 16.01
N VAL A 332 0.59 -7.71 17.31
CA VAL A 332 0.36 -9.08 17.80
C VAL A 332 -0.98 -9.64 17.31
N ARG A 333 -2.05 -8.81 17.29
CA ARG A 333 -3.38 -9.24 16.81
C ARG A 333 -3.41 -9.46 15.30
N VAL A 334 -2.63 -8.72 14.53
CA VAL A 334 -2.69 -8.73 13.06
C VAL A 334 -1.74 -9.75 12.43
N GLN A 335 -0.55 -9.94 13.02
CA GLN A 335 0.48 -10.82 12.47
C GLN A 335 -0.02 -12.27 12.39
N GLY A 336 0.23 -12.92 11.25
CA GLY A 336 -0.19 -14.30 10.98
C GLY A 336 -1.70 -14.52 10.78
N ARG A 337 -2.57 -13.52 11.00
CA ARG A 337 -4.01 -13.70 10.80
C ARG A 337 -4.41 -13.66 9.33
N SER A 338 -5.30 -14.58 8.97
CA SER A 338 -5.90 -14.64 7.64
C SER A 338 -6.89 -13.50 7.44
N ARG A 339 -6.73 -12.78 6.32
CA ARG A 339 -7.57 -11.63 5.96
C ARG A 339 -8.69 -12.06 5.02
N ARG A 340 -9.82 -11.37 5.11
CA ARG A 340 -10.93 -11.49 4.15
C ARG A 340 -11.46 -10.11 3.85
N GLY A 341 -12.27 -9.96 2.80
CA GLY A 341 -12.83 -8.67 2.47
C GLY A 341 -13.44 -8.61 1.09
N LEU A 342 -13.74 -7.40 0.67
CA LEU A 342 -14.05 -7.08 -0.70
C LEU A 342 -12.74 -7.05 -1.49
N VAL A 343 -12.51 -8.09 -2.27
CA VAL A 343 -11.21 -8.30 -2.90
C VAL A 343 -11.07 -7.38 -4.11
N PHE A 344 -10.17 -6.40 -4.03
CA PHE A 344 -9.90 -5.46 -5.12
C PHE A 344 -8.79 -6.02 -6.00
N TYR A 345 -9.15 -6.46 -7.21
CA TYR A 345 -8.20 -7.09 -8.12
C TYR A 345 -7.50 -6.05 -8.99
N LYS A 346 -6.18 -5.90 -8.79
CA LYS A 346 -5.30 -5.01 -9.57
C LYS A 346 -4.08 -5.81 -10.06
N PRO A 347 -4.07 -6.28 -11.31
CA PRO A 347 -2.86 -6.88 -11.90
C PRO A 347 -1.64 -5.94 -11.78
N PRO A 348 -0.41 -6.46 -11.67
CA PRO A 348 0.79 -5.64 -11.81
C PRO A 348 0.78 -4.87 -13.13
N ASN A 349 1.36 -3.67 -13.12
CA ASN A 349 1.57 -2.85 -14.32
C ASN A 349 0.29 -2.50 -15.11
N SER A 350 -0.84 -2.40 -14.42
CA SER A 350 -2.14 -2.08 -14.99
C SER A 350 -2.48 -0.58 -14.89
N GLU A 351 -3.00 -0.01 -15.97
CA GLU A 351 -3.52 1.36 -16.00
C GLU A 351 -4.87 1.49 -15.27
N ALA A 352 -5.08 2.60 -14.58
CA ALA A 352 -6.30 2.86 -13.80
C ALA A 352 -7.37 3.71 -14.52
N ASP A 353 -7.07 4.31 -15.68
CA ASP A 353 -7.99 5.22 -16.37
C ASP A 353 -8.52 6.31 -15.42
N ASP A 354 -9.84 6.47 -15.27
CA ASP A 354 -10.47 7.39 -14.31
C ASP A 354 -10.75 6.76 -12.91
N ASN A 355 -10.07 5.66 -12.58
CA ASN A 355 -10.14 4.94 -11.30
C ASN A 355 -8.82 5.01 -10.50
N LEU A 356 -7.96 6.00 -10.76
CA LEU A 356 -6.74 6.23 -9.96
C LEU A 356 -7.11 6.43 -8.49
N TYR A 357 -6.49 5.68 -7.58
CA TYR A 357 -6.70 5.72 -6.13
C TYR A 357 -8.12 5.35 -5.67
N LEU A 358 -8.87 4.61 -6.51
CA LEU A 358 -10.24 4.21 -6.19
C LEU A 358 -10.33 3.37 -4.91
N ALA A 359 -9.39 2.45 -4.69
CA ALA A 359 -9.40 1.57 -3.52
C ALA A 359 -9.39 2.36 -2.20
N ASP A 360 -8.71 3.51 -2.19
CA ASP A 360 -8.53 4.35 -1.00
C ASP A 360 -9.87 4.91 -0.54
N TYR A 361 -10.67 5.46 -1.47
CA TYR A 361 -12.00 5.98 -1.16
C TYR A 361 -12.99 4.89 -0.75
N LEU A 362 -12.87 3.68 -1.31
CA LEU A 362 -13.68 2.54 -0.86
C LEU A 362 -13.33 2.16 0.59
N GLY A 363 -12.06 2.26 0.98
CA GLY A 363 -11.59 2.04 2.35
C GLY A 363 -12.15 3.07 3.33
N VAL A 364 -12.08 4.36 2.99
CA VAL A 364 -12.66 5.45 3.81
C VAL A 364 -14.18 5.35 3.94
N LEU A 365 -14.84 4.79 2.92
CA LEU A 365 -16.27 4.46 2.97
C LEU A 365 -16.58 3.32 3.97
N GLY A 366 -15.58 2.62 4.53
CA GLY A 366 -15.80 1.50 5.44
C GLY A 366 -16.13 0.20 4.73
N LEU A 367 -15.75 0.07 3.45
CA LEU A 367 -15.70 -1.23 2.80
C LEU A 367 -14.36 -1.91 3.17
N PRO A 368 -14.36 -3.20 3.54
CA PRO A 368 -13.15 -3.92 3.92
C PRO A 368 -12.39 -4.34 2.67
N VAL A 369 -11.75 -3.37 2.01
CA VAL A 369 -11.00 -3.60 0.79
C VAL A 369 -9.79 -4.49 1.08
N LEU A 370 -9.60 -5.50 0.25
CA LEU A 370 -8.43 -6.37 0.27
C LEU A 370 -7.77 -6.35 -1.11
N PRO A 371 -6.78 -5.48 -1.35
CA PRO A 371 -6.06 -5.43 -2.61
C PRO A 371 -5.29 -6.72 -2.89
N VAL A 372 -5.38 -7.22 -4.13
CA VAL A 372 -4.64 -8.41 -4.60
C VAL A 372 -4.14 -8.25 -6.03
N SER A 373 -2.98 -8.83 -6.32
CA SER A 373 -2.32 -8.82 -7.63
C SER A 373 -2.70 -10.00 -8.54
N ARG A 374 -3.29 -11.06 -7.95
CA ARG A 374 -3.67 -12.30 -8.65
C ARG A 374 -5.17 -12.53 -8.55
N TRP A 375 -5.74 -13.18 -9.57
CA TRP A 375 -7.17 -13.48 -9.61
C TRP A 375 -7.62 -14.25 -8.37
N PRO A 376 -8.58 -13.73 -7.58
CA PRO A 376 -8.95 -14.32 -6.30
C PRO A 376 -10.04 -15.39 -6.49
N ALA A 377 -9.64 -16.57 -6.96
CA ALA A 377 -10.55 -17.65 -7.34
C ALA A 377 -11.49 -18.15 -6.25
N ASN A 378 -11.30 -17.77 -4.97
CA ASN A 378 -12.13 -18.14 -3.82
C ASN A 378 -12.82 -16.97 -3.11
N ALA A 379 -12.72 -15.74 -3.63
CA ALA A 379 -13.37 -14.58 -3.02
C ALA A 379 -14.90 -14.70 -3.02
N ALA A 380 -15.55 -14.26 -1.95
CA ALA A 380 -17.02 -14.15 -1.93
C ALA A 380 -17.52 -12.96 -2.77
N VAL A 381 -16.73 -11.89 -2.81
CA VAL A 381 -16.96 -10.72 -3.66
C VAL A 381 -15.63 -10.20 -4.20
N VAL A 382 -15.61 -9.90 -5.50
CA VAL A 382 -14.48 -9.26 -6.18
C VAL A 382 -14.90 -7.87 -6.68
N PHE A 383 -14.00 -6.90 -6.59
CA PHE A 383 -14.16 -5.56 -7.15
C PHE A 383 -13.19 -5.39 -8.30
N LEU A 384 -13.71 -4.99 -9.46
CA LEU A 384 -13.00 -4.84 -10.72
C LEU A 384 -13.10 -3.38 -11.17
N GLY A 385 -12.08 -2.59 -10.86
CA GLY A 385 -11.85 -1.28 -11.47
C GLY A 385 -11.22 -1.41 -12.86
N ALA A 386 -10.92 -0.28 -13.50
CA ALA A 386 -10.29 -0.26 -14.82
C ALA A 386 -9.00 -1.10 -14.88
N GLN A 387 -8.22 -1.12 -13.80
CA GLN A 387 -7.00 -1.90 -13.64
C GLN A 387 -7.19 -3.39 -13.98
N ALA A 388 -8.32 -3.98 -13.57
CA ALA A 388 -8.60 -5.40 -13.77
C ALA A 388 -8.70 -5.80 -15.25
N ALA A 389 -8.98 -4.85 -16.15
CA ALA A 389 -9.04 -5.09 -17.59
C ALA A 389 -7.67 -5.37 -18.23
N ALA A 390 -6.57 -5.27 -17.48
CA ALA A 390 -5.25 -5.74 -17.93
C ALA A 390 -5.15 -7.28 -17.98
N ASP A 391 -6.03 -8.01 -17.28
CA ASP A 391 -6.12 -9.46 -17.40
C ASP A 391 -6.97 -9.83 -18.63
N PRO A 392 -6.40 -10.46 -19.68
CA PRO A 392 -7.14 -10.79 -20.91
C PRO A 392 -8.28 -11.78 -20.68
N ASP A 393 -8.22 -12.58 -19.60
CA ASP A 393 -9.24 -13.57 -19.26
C ASP A 393 -10.28 -13.03 -18.28
N VAL A 394 -10.21 -11.75 -17.88
CA VAL A 394 -11.01 -11.22 -16.76
C VAL A 394 -12.51 -11.40 -16.96
N VAL A 395 -13.01 -11.31 -18.20
CA VAL A 395 -14.43 -11.50 -18.50
C VAL A 395 -14.84 -12.96 -18.35
N ALA A 396 -14.00 -13.91 -18.78
CA ALA A 396 -14.24 -15.34 -18.59
C ALA A 396 -14.20 -15.71 -17.10
N ARG A 397 -13.21 -15.19 -16.36
CA ARG A 397 -13.08 -15.35 -14.91
C ARG A 397 -14.27 -14.76 -14.16
N LEU A 398 -14.77 -13.59 -14.56
CA LEU A 398 -15.97 -12.96 -13.99
C LEU A 398 -17.21 -13.85 -14.19
N ARG A 399 -17.43 -14.39 -15.39
CA ARG A 399 -18.54 -15.33 -15.65
C ARG A 399 -18.45 -16.57 -14.76
N GLN A 400 -17.27 -17.17 -14.66
CA GLN A 400 -17.04 -18.34 -13.83
C GLN A 400 -17.29 -18.04 -12.35
N HIS A 401 -16.88 -16.85 -11.88
CA HIS A 401 -17.10 -16.41 -10.50
C HIS A 401 -18.59 -16.25 -10.19
N LEU A 402 -19.35 -15.58 -11.06
CA LEU A 402 -20.79 -15.41 -10.91
C LEU A 402 -21.55 -16.75 -10.98
N ALA A 403 -21.11 -17.69 -11.83
CA ALA A 403 -21.69 -19.03 -11.93
C ALA A 403 -21.55 -19.84 -10.62
N ARG A 404 -20.60 -19.49 -9.75
CA ARG A 404 -20.40 -20.10 -8.42
C ARG A 404 -21.21 -19.43 -7.31
N ASP A 405 -22.29 -18.71 -7.63
CA ASP A 405 -23.16 -18.02 -6.66
C ASP A 405 -22.42 -16.95 -5.84
N ARG A 406 -21.51 -16.22 -6.50
CA ARG A 406 -20.69 -15.17 -5.87
C ARG A 406 -21.05 -13.79 -6.41
N ALA A 407 -20.53 -12.77 -5.74
CA ALA A 407 -20.75 -11.39 -6.12
C ALA A 407 -19.54 -10.78 -6.84
N ALA A 408 -19.80 -9.82 -7.71
CA ALA A 408 -18.78 -8.95 -8.29
C ALA A 408 -19.29 -7.50 -8.34
N VAL A 409 -18.37 -6.56 -8.21
CA VAL A 409 -18.59 -5.13 -8.38
C VAL A 409 -17.69 -4.65 -9.52
N VAL A 410 -18.24 -3.89 -10.47
CA VAL A 410 -17.51 -3.35 -11.61
C VAL A 410 -17.71 -1.84 -11.70
N THR A 411 -16.75 -1.13 -12.30
CA THR A 411 -16.88 0.30 -12.63
C THR A 411 -17.26 0.50 -14.10
N PRO A 412 -17.78 1.69 -14.48
CA PRO A 412 -17.97 2.03 -15.89
C PRO A 412 -16.68 1.93 -16.72
N ALA A 413 -15.54 2.36 -16.17
CA ALA A 413 -14.25 2.26 -16.85
C ALA A 413 -13.81 0.81 -17.07
N PHE A 414 -14.04 -0.08 -16.09
CA PHE A 414 -13.85 -1.52 -16.32
C PHE A 414 -14.74 -2.02 -17.45
N LEU A 415 -16.04 -1.70 -17.45
CA LEU A 415 -16.98 -2.15 -18.47
C LEU A 415 -16.62 -1.66 -19.87
N ARG A 416 -16.09 -0.44 -19.98
CA ARG A 416 -15.61 0.13 -21.24
C ARG A 416 -14.42 -0.67 -21.77
N ARG A 417 -13.42 -0.93 -20.92
CA ARG A 417 -12.19 -1.63 -21.31
C ARG A 417 -12.40 -3.14 -21.53
N ALA A 418 -13.26 -3.76 -20.74
CA ALA A 418 -13.60 -5.19 -20.85
C ALA A 418 -14.56 -5.49 -22.02
N GLY A 419 -15.10 -4.45 -22.66
CA GLY A 419 -15.87 -4.56 -23.89
C GLY A 419 -17.34 -4.96 -23.72
N GLU A 420 -18.02 -5.12 -24.84
CA GLU A 420 -19.46 -5.32 -24.92
C GLU A 420 -19.94 -6.54 -24.13
N ALA A 421 -19.15 -7.61 -24.12
CA ALA A 421 -19.50 -8.84 -23.43
C ALA A 421 -19.64 -8.66 -21.90
N ALA A 422 -18.83 -7.77 -21.30
CA ALA A 422 -18.93 -7.40 -19.89
C ALA A 422 -20.14 -6.46 -19.64
N GLN A 423 -20.39 -5.52 -20.55
CA GLN A 423 -21.55 -4.62 -20.50
C GLN A 423 -22.88 -5.39 -20.54
N GLN A 424 -23.00 -6.33 -21.50
CA GLN A 424 -24.14 -7.23 -21.61
C GLN A 424 -24.32 -8.07 -20.35
N LEU A 425 -23.23 -8.56 -19.73
CA LEU A 425 -23.27 -9.32 -18.49
C LEU A 425 -23.74 -8.46 -17.30
N ALA A 426 -23.33 -7.20 -17.23
CA ALA A 426 -23.77 -6.23 -16.22
C ALA A 426 -25.20 -5.72 -16.46
N GLY A 427 -25.70 -5.76 -17.70
CA GLY A 427 -26.97 -5.13 -18.07
C GLY A 427 -26.87 -3.59 -18.07
N VAL A 428 -25.68 -3.07 -18.32
CA VAL A 428 -25.33 -1.65 -18.32
C VAL A 428 -24.59 -1.35 -19.61
N SER A 429 -25.00 -0.31 -20.34
CA SER A 429 -24.24 0.23 -21.46
C SER A 429 -23.41 1.42 -21.00
N VAL A 430 -22.16 1.51 -21.46
CA VAL A 430 -21.29 2.67 -21.25
C VAL A 430 -20.90 3.30 -22.58
N GLY A 431 -20.69 4.62 -22.61
CA GLY A 431 -20.21 5.33 -23.80
C GLY A 431 -18.79 4.93 -24.20
N ALA A 432 -18.44 5.17 -25.47
CA ALA A 432 -17.11 4.89 -26.02
C ALA A 432 -15.98 5.61 -25.27
N ALA A 433 -16.29 6.78 -24.71
CA ALA A 433 -15.44 7.50 -23.76
C ALA A 433 -16.24 7.77 -22.47
N GLY A 434 -15.54 8.05 -21.37
CA GLY A 434 -16.17 8.54 -20.15
C GLY A 434 -16.73 9.95 -20.34
N SER A 435 -17.84 10.26 -19.69
CA SER A 435 -18.40 11.61 -19.61
C SER A 435 -18.41 12.04 -18.16
N PRO A 436 -17.34 12.70 -17.67
CA PRO A 436 -17.25 13.15 -16.28
C PRO A 436 -18.44 14.03 -15.90
N ALA A 437 -19.07 13.72 -14.77
CA ALA A 437 -20.16 14.51 -14.21
C ALA A 437 -20.09 14.52 -12.69
N SER A 438 -20.74 15.52 -12.08
CA SER A 438 -20.84 15.66 -10.63
C SER A 438 -22.28 15.62 -10.18
N LEU A 439 -22.56 14.82 -9.15
CA LEU A 439 -23.88 14.68 -8.54
C LEU A 439 -23.97 15.53 -7.29
N ALA A 440 -25.03 16.31 -7.16
CA ALA A 440 -25.31 17.12 -5.97
C ALA A 440 -26.21 16.39 -4.95
N SER A 441 -26.93 15.35 -5.40
CA SER A 441 -27.78 14.53 -4.53
C SER A 441 -27.87 13.09 -5.01
N VAL A 442 -28.21 12.19 -4.10
CA VAL A 442 -28.49 10.77 -4.39
C VAL A 442 -29.90 10.42 -3.94
N ARG A 443 -30.65 9.74 -4.81
CA ARG A 443 -31.98 9.20 -4.53
C ARG A 443 -31.86 7.79 -3.97
N LEU A 444 -32.56 7.56 -2.87
CA LEU A 444 -32.70 6.27 -2.20
C LEU A 444 -34.17 6.04 -1.85
N GLY A 445 -34.80 5.07 -2.51
CA GLY A 445 -36.26 4.90 -2.42
C GLY A 445 -36.99 6.13 -2.95
N SER A 446 -37.93 6.68 -2.16
CA SER A 446 -38.61 7.96 -2.45
C SER A 446 -37.84 9.19 -1.95
N GLY A 447 -36.76 9.01 -1.18
CA GLY A 447 -35.98 10.09 -0.59
C GLY A 447 -34.89 10.62 -1.52
N SER A 448 -34.56 11.90 -1.36
CA SER A 448 -33.38 12.54 -1.97
C SER A 448 -32.45 13.04 -0.86
N HIS A 449 -31.17 12.71 -0.97
CA HIS A 449 -30.15 13.08 0.00
C HIS A 449 -29.14 14.01 -0.66
N ALA A 450 -29.04 15.24 -0.16
CA ALA A 450 -28.01 16.19 -0.58
C ALA A 450 -26.63 15.68 -0.20
N LEU A 451 -25.66 15.84 -1.09
CA LEU A 451 -24.27 15.48 -0.87
C LEU A 451 -23.50 16.71 -0.38
N PRO A 452 -22.82 16.65 0.79
CA PRO A 452 -22.01 17.76 1.29
C PRO A 452 -20.93 18.20 0.31
N ARG A 453 -20.34 17.22 -0.38
CA ARG A 453 -19.43 17.40 -1.50
C ARG A 453 -19.93 16.56 -2.67
N PRO A 454 -19.93 17.09 -3.90
CA PRO A 454 -20.42 16.35 -5.06
C PRO A 454 -19.71 15.01 -5.26
N LEU A 455 -20.45 14.04 -5.78
CA LEU A 455 -19.88 12.77 -6.22
C LEU A 455 -19.52 12.83 -7.70
N ASP A 456 -18.26 12.52 -7.98
CA ASP A 456 -17.76 12.30 -9.33
C ASP A 456 -18.24 10.96 -9.87
N VAL A 457 -18.85 11.01 -11.06
CA VAL A 457 -19.40 9.86 -11.76
C VAL A 457 -19.17 9.97 -13.26
N ASP A 458 -19.45 8.88 -13.97
CA ASP A 458 -19.56 8.86 -15.42
C ASP A 458 -21.03 8.98 -15.84
N ALA A 459 -21.39 10.07 -16.53
CA ALA A 459 -22.72 10.30 -17.07
C ALA A 459 -23.02 9.47 -18.33
N ALA A 460 -22.01 8.89 -18.98
CA ALA A 460 -22.20 8.05 -20.16
C ALA A 460 -22.62 6.62 -19.79
N VAL A 461 -23.48 6.46 -18.77
CA VAL A 461 -23.89 5.18 -18.19
C VAL A 461 -25.40 5.06 -18.25
N ALA A 462 -25.91 3.96 -18.82
CA ALA A 462 -27.33 3.65 -18.85
C ALA A 462 -27.61 2.21 -18.41
N ALA A 463 -28.59 2.04 -17.52
CA ALA A 463 -29.09 0.72 -17.13
C ALA A 463 -30.03 0.19 -18.22
N ARG A 464 -29.62 -0.88 -18.92
CA ARG A 464 -30.39 -1.50 -20.02
C ARG A 464 -31.16 -2.75 -19.59
N GLY A 465 -30.66 -3.43 -18.57
CA GLY A 465 -31.29 -4.61 -17.97
C GLY A 465 -30.91 -4.85 -16.51
N ALA A 466 -30.23 -3.87 -15.90
CA ALA A 466 -29.89 -3.87 -14.49
C ALA A 466 -30.93 -3.07 -13.69
N ARG A 467 -31.23 -3.50 -12.47
CA ARG A 467 -32.05 -2.74 -11.54
C ARG A 467 -31.21 -1.61 -10.96
N VAL A 468 -31.68 -0.37 -11.12
CA VAL A 468 -31.07 0.80 -10.46
C VAL A 468 -31.41 0.75 -8.97
N ARG A 469 -30.37 0.74 -8.13
CA ARG A 469 -30.45 0.75 -6.65
C ARG A 469 -30.34 2.17 -6.12
N LEU A 470 -29.39 2.92 -6.67
CA LEU A 470 -29.13 4.32 -6.36
C LEU A 470 -29.01 5.10 -7.67
N ALA A 471 -29.60 6.28 -7.72
CA ALA A 471 -29.44 7.21 -8.83
C ALA A 471 -29.12 8.60 -8.28
N GLY A 472 -28.16 9.28 -8.90
CA GLY A 472 -27.80 10.64 -8.55
C GLY A 472 -28.48 11.66 -9.43
N THR A 473 -28.67 12.88 -8.92
CA THR A 473 -29.05 14.04 -9.73
C THR A 473 -27.88 15.01 -9.80
N GLY A 474 -27.43 15.31 -11.01
CA GLY A 474 -26.42 16.31 -11.33
C GLY A 474 -26.92 17.31 -12.38
N ALA A 475 -26.05 18.21 -12.82
CA ALA A 475 -26.39 19.23 -13.83
C ALA A 475 -26.82 18.62 -15.17
N THR A 476 -26.27 17.46 -15.53
CA THR A 476 -26.55 16.73 -16.77
C THR A 476 -27.75 15.79 -16.69
N GLY A 477 -28.43 15.73 -15.53
CA GLY A 477 -29.62 14.92 -15.31
C GLY A 477 -29.43 13.81 -14.27
N ILE A 478 -30.18 12.73 -14.44
CA ILE A 478 -30.18 11.58 -13.52
C ILE A 478 -29.23 10.50 -14.03
N VAL A 479 -28.28 10.09 -13.20
CA VAL A 479 -27.27 9.08 -13.55
C VAL A 479 -27.34 7.90 -12.58
N PRO A 480 -27.32 6.64 -13.05
CA PRO A 480 -27.20 5.48 -12.16
C PRO A 480 -25.89 5.52 -11.36
N VAL A 481 -25.98 5.41 -10.04
CA VAL A 481 -24.83 5.34 -9.12
C VAL A 481 -24.52 3.90 -8.75
N LEU A 482 -25.55 3.11 -8.43
CA LEU A 482 -25.43 1.70 -8.15
C LEU A 482 -26.51 0.95 -8.91
N THR A 483 -26.11 -0.09 -9.64
CA THR A 483 -27.04 -1.01 -10.30
C THR A 483 -26.76 -2.45 -9.86
N GLU A 484 -27.76 -3.31 -9.96
CA GLU A 484 -27.62 -4.75 -9.71
C GLU A 484 -28.25 -5.54 -10.86
N ARG A 485 -27.54 -6.57 -11.30
CA ARG A 485 -28.07 -7.64 -12.13
C ARG A 485 -27.76 -9.01 -11.49
N ARG A 486 -28.59 -10.01 -11.81
CA ARG A 486 -28.40 -11.40 -11.36
C ARG A 486 -28.24 -12.35 -12.54
N PRO A 487 -27.03 -12.51 -13.09
CA PRO A 487 -26.76 -13.53 -14.08
C PRO A 487 -26.77 -14.91 -13.41
N GLY A 488 -27.85 -15.68 -13.62
CA GLY A 488 -28.06 -16.94 -12.90
C GLY A 488 -28.25 -16.70 -11.40
N ARG A 489 -27.43 -17.35 -10.56
CA ARG A 489 -27.44 -17.18 -9.09
C ARG A 489 -26.48 -16.10 -8.59
N GLY A 490 -25.48 -15.73 -9.39
CA GLY A 490 -24.50 -14.71 -9.05
C GLY A 490 -25.11 -13.31 -8.97
N ARG A 491 -24.38 -12.38 -8.34
CA ARG A 491 -24.77 -10.96 -8.23
C ARG A 491 -23.71 -10.08 -8.85
N LEU A 492 -24.07 -9.28 -9.83
CA LEU A 492 -23.18 -8.32 -10.47
C LEU A 492 -23.69 -6.91 -10.20
N PHE A 493 -22.87 -6.11 -9.54
CA PHE A 493 -23.11 -4.71 -9.27
C PHE A 493 -22.25 -3.85 -10.19
N MET A 494 -22.82 -2.79 -10.75
CA MET A 494 -22.00 -1.69 -11.27
C MET A 494 -22.10 -0.53 -10.29
N LEU A 495 -20.94 -0.12 -9.75
CA LEU A 495 -20.78 1.08 -8.95
C LEU A 495 -20.15 2.15 -9.83
N ASN A 496 -20.86 3.24 -10.06
CA ASN A 496 -20.39 4.38 -10.84
C ASN A 496 -19.44 5.23 -9.98
N ALA A 497 -18.29 4.65 -9.65
CA ALA A 497 -17.24 5.32 -8.90
C ALA A 497 -16.16 5.81 -9.85
N ARG A 498 -16.15 7.13 -10.08
CA ARG A 498 -15.07 7.84 -10.74
C ARG A 498 -14.22 8.53 -9.68
N THR A 499 -12.91 8.43 -9.81
CA THR A 499 -11.95 9.19 -8.98
C THR A 499 -11.19 10.17 -9.84
N PHE A 500 -10.00 9.81 -10.31
CA PHE A 500 -9.13 10.70 -11.06
C PHE A 500 -8.64 10.03 -12.34
N SER A 501 -8.49 10.84 -13.38
CA SER A 501 -7.78 10.48 -14.61
C SER A 501 -6.51 11.31 -14.78
N GLU A 502 -5.67 10.96 -15.75
CA GLU A 502 -4.50 11.79 -16.14
C GLU A 502 -4.87 13.25 -16.44
N ALA A 503 -6.08 13.52 -16.94
CA ALA A 503 -6.55 14.88 -17.17
C ALA A 503 -6.79 15.65 -15.86
N ASP A 504 -7.33 14.99 -14.83
CA ASP A 504 -7.52 15.61 -13.51
C ASP A 504 -6.17 16.02 -12.90
N PHE A 505 -5.16 15.14 -12.99
CA PHE A 505 -3.79 15.41 -12.52
C PHE A 505 -3.17 16.63 -13.21
N ARG A 506 -3.19 16.65 -14.55
CA ARG A 506 -2.68 17.80 -15.32
C ARG A 506 -3.42 19.10 -15.00
N SER A 507 -4.74 19.04 -14.82
CA SER A 507 -5.53 20.24 -14.50
C SER A 507 -5.18 20.83 -13.12
N ALA A 508 -4.68 20.00 -12.21
CA ALA A 508 -4.31 20.39 -10.86
C ALA A 508 -2.83 20.71 -10.69
N ASP A 509 -2.02 20.59 -11.75
CA ASP A 509 -0.55 20.62 -11.71
C ASP A 509 0.02 19.66 -10.64
N GLU A 510 -0.54 18.45 -10.61
CA GLU A 510 -0.15 17.37 -9.73
C GLU A 510 0.23 16.16 -10.58
N TRP A 511 1.19 15.37 -10.11
CA TRP A 511 1.81 14.30 -10.90
C TRP A 511 1.70 12.92 -10.25
N LEU A 512 1.61 12.86 -8.92
CA LEU A 512 1.77 11.64 -8.15
C LEU A 512 0.59 11.41 -7.23
N LEU A 513 0.12 12.44 -6.52
CA LEU A 513 -0.80 12.30 -5.40
C LEU A 513 -2.21 12.75 -5.75
N SER A 514 -3.19 12.39 -4.92
CA SER A 514 -4.60 12.72 -5.17
C SER A 514 -4.78 14.24 -5.42
N PRO A 515 -5.19 14.68 -6.63
CA PRO A 515 -5.08 16.08 -7.06
C PRO A 515 -6.11 17.01 -6.43
N ARG A 516 -7.22 16.45 -5.93
CA ARG A 516 -8.30 17.18 -5.26
C ARG A 516 -9.09 16.26 -4.33
N PRO A 517 -9.79 16.81 -3.34
CA PRO A 517 -10.71 16.02 -2.50
C PRO A 517 -11.93 15.52 -3.28
N LEU A 518 -12.46 14.35 -2.90
CA LEU A 518 -13.66 13.72 -3.47
C LEU A 518 -14.74 13.50 -2.41
N GLY A 519 -16.02 13.47 -2.83
CA GLY A 519 -17.16 13.36 -1.91
C GLY A 519 -17.38 11.99 -1.25
N TRP A 520 -16.62 10.96 -1.64
CA TRP A 520 -16.77 9.59 -1.13
C TRP A 520 -16.55 9.46 0.38
N SER A 521 -15.69 10.31 0.96
CA SER A 521 -15.38 10.34 2.40
C SER A 521 -16.44 11.06 3.25
N GLU A 522 -17.38 11.75 2.61
CA GLU A 522 -18.35 12.64 3.25
C GLU A 522 -19.81 12.24 2.96
N LEU A 523 -20.04 11.00 2.51
CA LEU A 523 -21.36 10.53 2.15
C LEU A 523 -22.36 10.62 3.32
N PRO A 524 -23.61 11.06 3.08
CA PRO A 524 -24.67 10.99 4.07
C PRO A 524 -24.85 9.55 4.58
N PRO A 525 -25.09 9.34 5.89
CA PRO A 525 -25.19 8.00 6.49
C PRO A 525 -26.15 7.06 5.73
N ALA A 526 -27.33 7.54 5.34
CA ALA A 526 -28.31 6.74 4.60
C ALA A 526 -27.76 6.20 3.26
N VAL A 527 -26.95 6.99 2.54
CA VAL A 527 -26.35 6.60 1.27
C VAL A 527 -25.18 5.64 1.48
N ALA A 528 -24.29 5.97 2.44
CA ALA A 528 -23.15 5.12 2.79
C ALA A 528 -23.59 3.74 3.31
N ASP A 529 -24.62 3.71 4.16
CA ASP A 529 -25.15 2.48 4.74
C ASP A 529 -25.88 1.62 3.69
N GLU A 530 -26.55 2.21 2.70
CA GLU A 530 -27.11 1.43 1.59
C GLU A 530 -26.00 0.78 0.74
N LEU A 531 -24.93 1.52 0.42
CA LEU A 531 -23.77 0.97 -0.28
C LEU A 531 -23.17 -0.19 0.51
N ARG A 532 -22.91 -0.01 1.81
CA ARG A 532 -22.39 -1.08 2.68
C ARG A 532 -23.36 -2.26 2.78
N ARG A 533 -24.66 -2.02 2.96
CA ARG A 533 -25.67 -3.08 3.07
C ARG A 533 -25.65 -3.99 1.85
N VAL A 534 -25.55 -3.42 0.65
CA VAL A 534 -25.53 -4.19 -0.59
C VAL A 534 -24.18 -4.88 -0.81
N LEU A 535 -23.08 -4.14 -0.68
CA LEU A 535 -21.74 -4.61 -1.05
C LEU A 535 -21.12 -5.53 0.00
N LEU A 536 -21.54 -5.44 1.27
CA LEU A 536 -21.07 -6.31 2.36
C LEU A 536 -21.96 -7.55 2.57
N ALA A 537 -23.16 -7.60 1.98
CA ALA A 537 -24.03 -8.76 2.08
C ALA A 537 -23.36 -10.09 1.63
N PRO A 538 -22.56 -10.16 0.55
CA PRO A 538 -21.81 -11.37 0.18
C PRO A 538 -20.81 -11.80 1.26
N LEU A 539 -20.31 -10.87 2.06
CA LEU A 539 -19.39 -11.14 3.17
C LEU A 539 -20.12 -11.52 4.47
N ARG A 540 -21.46 -11.47 4.49
CA ARG A 540 -22.31 -11.63 5.68
C ARG A 540 -21.96 -10.62 6.77
N VAL A 541 -21.62 -9.39 6.36
CA VAL A 541 -21.31 -8.29 7.27
C VAL A 541 -22.36 -7.20 7.11
N LYS A 542 -22.82 -6.66 8.25
CA LYS A 542 -23.65 -5.46 8.33
C LYS A 542 -22.87 -4.41 9.12
N LEU A 543 -22.69 -3.24 8.53
CA LEU A 543 -22.03 -2.10 9.16
C LEU A 543 -22.93 -0.88 9.04
N LEU A 544 -23.25 -0.25 10.16
CA LEU A 544 -23.81 1.09 10.25
C LEU A 544 -22.78 1.98 10.94
N ALA A 545 -22.31 3.01 10.24
CA ALA A 545 -21.28 3.91 10.75
C ALA A 545 -21.31 5.24 9.99
N PRO A 546 -20.76 6.34 10.52
CA PRO A 546 -20.46 7.48 9.67
C PRO A 546 -19.42 7.13 8.59
N ALA A 547 -19.35 7.91 7.51
CA ALA A 547 -18.19 7.89 6.62
C ALA A 547 -16.93 8.37 7.38
N GLY A 548 -15.75 7.88 6.98
CA GLY A 548 -14.51 8.09 7.73
C GLY A 548 -14.28 7.07 8.86
N VAL A 549 -15.05 5.98 8.89
CA VAL A 549 -14.76 4.80 9.73
C VAL A 549 -14.38 3.64 8.82
N GLY A 550 -13.11 3.24 8.86
CA GLY A 550 -12.59 2.07 8.15
C GLY A 550 -13.00 0.76 8.82
N LEU A 551 -13.17 -0.28 8.02
CA LEU A 551 -13.45 -1.65 8.47
C LEU A 551 -12.39 -2.59 7.87
N TYR A 552 -11.75 -3.40 8.71
CA TYR A 552 -10.77 -4.40 8.30
C TYR A 552 -11.24 -5.75 8.79
N LEU A 553 -11.28 -6.75 7.91
CA LEU A 553 -11.79 -8.07 8.26
C LEU A 553 -10.69 -9.12 8.24
N PHE A 554 -10.69 -9.92 9.30
CA PHE A 554 -9.95 -11.17 9.43
C PHE A 554 -10.95 -12.33 9.37
N THR A 555 -10.45 -13.55 9.28
CA THR A 555 -11.30 -14.75 9.27
C THR A 555 -12.11 -14.90 10.55
N ASP A 556 -11.54 -14.47 11.68
CA ASP A 556 -12.05 -14.65 13.04
C ASP A 556 -12.24 -13.33 13.81
N ALA A 557 -11.98 -12.18 13.18
CA ALA A 557 -12.07 -10.87 13.81
C ALA A 557 -12.38 -9.75 12.83
N ALA A 558 -12.72 -8.59 13.36
CA ALA A 558 -12.82 -7.34 12.65
C ALA A 558 -12.14 -6.23 13.44
N CYS A 559 -11.55 -5.27 12.74
CA CYS A 559 -11.06 -4.03 13.31
C CYS A 559 -11.83 -2.87 12.69
N LEU A 560 -12.33 -1.97 13.53
CA LEU A 560 -12.86 -0.67 13.12
C LEU A 560 -11.80 0.38 13.43
N TYR A 561 -11.58 1.33 12.51
CA TYR A 561 -10.69 2.47 12.73
C TYR A 561 -11.41 3.76 12.39
N ASN A 562 -11.32 4.78 13.24
CA ASN A 562 -12.05 6.03 13.04
C ASN A 562 -11.07 7.16 12.73
N PHE A 563 -11.13 7.70 11.51
CA PHE A 563 -10.28 8.79 11.01
C PHE A 563 -10.80 10.19 11.36
N ARG A 564 -11.82 10.28 12.21
CA ARG A 564 -12.49 11.53 12.58
C ARG A 564 -11.96 12.04 13.91
N ASP A 565 -11.98 13.36 14.10
CA ASP A 565 -11.60 14.04 15.34
C ASP A 565 -12.59 13.86 16.51
N ARG A 566 -13.57 12.96 16.37
CA ARG A 566 -14.58 12.68 17.39
C ARG A 566 -14.93 11.19 17.43
N PRO A 567 -15.32 10.65 18.59
CA PRO A 567 -15.80 9.28 18.68
C PRO A 567 -16.95 9.01 17.70
N ALA A 568 -16.97 7.80 17.15
CA ALA A 568 -18.00 7.34 16.21
C ALA A 568 -18.84 6.22 16.82
N ALA A 569 -20.16 6.39 16.81
CA ALA A 569 -21.09 5.30 17.10
C ALA A 569 -21.16 4.36 15.89
N VAL A 570 -20.93 3.07 16.13
CA VAL A 570 -20.89 2.03 15.10
C VAL A 570 -21.74 0.85 15.52
N GLU A 571 -22.44 0.25 14.57
CA GLU A 571 -23.08 -1.05 14.72
C GLU A 571 -22.49 -2.04 13.71
N LEU A 572 -21.81 -3.07 14.22
CA LEU A 572 -21.22 -4.14 13.41
C LEU A 572 -21.95 -5.46 13.72
N ASN A 573 -22.62 -6.04 12.72
CA ASN A 573 -23.40 -7.26 12.85
C ASN A 573 -24.41 -7.24 14.01
N GLY A 574 -25.06 -6.10 14.23
CA GLY A 574 -26.03 -5.90 15.32
C GLY A 574 -25.41 -5.59 16.68
N ARG A 575 -24.07 -5.61 16.80
CA ARG A 575 -23.37 -5.21 18.03
C ARG A 575 -22.98 -3.74 17.94
N ARG A 576 -23.44 -2.96 18.91
CA ARG A 576 -23.12 -1.53 19.03
C ARG A 576 -21.82 -1.32 19.80
N CYS A 577 -20.99 -0.41 19.32
CA CYS A 577 -19.80 0.05 20.00
C CYS A 577 -19.50 1.51 19.66
N SER A 578 -18.69 2.17 20.49
CA SER A 578 -18.07 3.44 20.17
C SER A 578 -16.62 3.19 19.75
N VAL A 579 -16.17 3.86 18.68
CA VAL A 579 -14.78 3.88 18.23
C VAL A 579 -14.20 5.26 18.55
N PRO A 580 -13.09 5.37 19.31
CA PRO A 580 -12.52 6.66 19.68
C PRO A 580 -12.07 7.47 18.45
N ALA A 581 -11.89 8.78 18.60
CA ALA A 581 -11.25 9.60 17.56
C ALA A 581 -9.82 9.11 17.29
N HIS A 582 -9.40 9.04 16.02
CA HIS A 582 -8.06 8.58 15.61
C HIS A 582 -7.61 7.30 16.33
N GLY A 583 -8.52 6.33 16.42
CA GLY A 583 -8.28 5.10 17.16
C GLY A 583 -9.16 3.95 16.70
N LEU A 584 -8.92 2.80 17.30
CA LEU A 584 -9.48 1.54 16.83
C LEU A 584 -10.38 0.84 17.84
N ARG A 585 -11.19 -0.07 17.32
CA ARG A 585 -11.91 -1.07 18.10
C ARG A 585 -11.73 -2.44 17.46
N TRP A 586 -11.10 -3.35 18.18
CA TRP A 586 -11.02 -4.77 17.81
C TRP A 586 -12.29 -5.51 18.25
N VAL A 587 -12.83 -6.35 17.38
CA VAL A 587 -14.05 -7.13 17.59
C VAL A 587 -13.79 -8.57 17.16
N GLU A 588 -13.73 -9.51 18.10
CA GLU A 588 -13.65 -10.93 17.77
C GLU A 588 -14.99 -11.42 17.18
N VAL A 589 -14.92 -12.09 16.04
CA VAL A 589 -16.05 -12.70 15.33
C VAL A 589 -16.14 -14.14 15.82
N ARG A 590 -17.05 -14.38 16.78
CA ARG A 590 -17.40 -15.72 17.26
C ARG A 590 -18.18 -16.50 16.22
#